data_AF-A0A2V6YZH2-F1
#
_entry.id   AF-A0A2V6YZH2-F1
#
_cell.length_a   1.000
_cell.length_b   1.000
_cell.length_c   1.000
_cell.angle_alpha   90.00
_cell.angle_beta   90.00
_cell.angle_gamma   90.00
#
_symmetry.space_group_name_H-M   'P 1'
#
loop_
_entity.id
_entity.type
_entity.pdbx_description
1 polymer ?
#
loop_
_entity_poly.entity_id
_entity_poly.type
_entity_poly.pdbx_seq_one_letter_code
_entity_poly.pdbx_strand_id
1 'polypeptide(L)'
;ANPEADEMLEKGRASCVEAARKQYYDRFQEILAEDQPIVFLYFRDALPVISSRIRGIIPSPNGIRHNFNEWYVPKPLQRYTAG
;
A
#
# COMPACT_ATOMS: atom_id res chain seq x y z
N ALA A 1 21.38 -15.72 1.90
CA ALA A 1 20.17 -16.54 2.03
C ALA A 1 20.05 -16.92 3.51
N ASN A 2 18.91 -16.70 4.14
CA ASN A 2 18.67 -16.96 5.56
C ASN A 2 17.53 -17.99 5.70
N PRO A 3 17.82 -19.25 6.09
CA PRO A 3 16.82 -20.31 6.18
C PRO A 3 15.68 -20.01 7.18
N GLU A 4 15.96 -19.28 8.26
CA GLU A 4 14.95 -18.88 9.24
C GLU A 4 13.98 -17.87 8.61
N ALA A 5 14.49 -16.92 7.82
CA ALA A 5 13.66 -15.97 7.09
C ALA A 5 12.71 -16.68 6.10
N ASP A 6 13.23 -17.67 5.36
CA ASP A 6 12.44 -18.48 4.44
C ASP A 6 11.34 -19.26 5.19
N GLU A 7 11.67 -19.86 6.33
CA GLU A 7 10.71 -20.58 7.18
C GLU A 7 9.60 -19.66 7.73
N MET A 8 9.95 -18.45 8.20
CA MET A 8 8.97 -17.49 8.69
C MET A 8 8.01 -17.04 7.58
N LEU A 9 8.51 -16.83 6.36
CA LEU A 9 7.66 -16.47 5.21
C LEU A 9 6.68 -17.60 4.85
N GLU A 10 7.15 -18.86 4.82
CA GLU A 10 6.28 -20.00 4.53
C GLU A 10 5.20 -20.20 5.60
N LYS A 11 5.56 -20.12 6.89
CA LYS A 11 4.60 -20.20 8.01
C LYS A 11 3.60 -19.05 7.98
N GLY A 12 4.06 -17.83 7.68
CA GLY A 12 3.20 -16.66 7.50
C GLY A 12 2.17 -16.86 6.37
N ARG A 13 2.63 -17.37 5.22
CA ARG A 13 1.80 -17.65 4.04
C ARG A 13 0.76 -18.75 4.29
N ALA A 14 1.13 -19.78 5.05
CA ALA A 14 0.24 -20.92 5.36
C ALA A 14 -0.79 -20.62 6.47
N SER A 15 -0.61 -19.55 7.26
CA SER A 15 -1.50 -19.22 8.37
C SER A 15 -2.79 -18.51 7.93
N CYS A 16 -3.94 -19.12 8.26
CA CYS A 16 -5.27 -18.55 8.05
C CYS A 16 -5.71 -17.60 9.19
N VAL A 17 -5.02 -17.61 10.33
CA VAL A 17 -5.34 -16.76 11.50
C VAL A 17 -4.43 -15.54 11.49
N GLU A 18 -5.01 -14.35 11.41
CA GLU A 18 -4.25 -13.10 11.29
C GLU A 18 -3.27 -12.88 12.44
N ALA A 19 -3.69 -13.12 13.69
CA ALA A 19 -2.84 -12.96 14.86
C ALA A 19 -1.61 -13.89 14.82
N ALA A 20 -1.79 -15.15 14.38
CA ALA A 20 -0.70 -16.09 14.21
C ALA A 20 0.21 -15.71 13.03
N ARG A 21 -0.37 -15.23 11.92
CA ARG A 21 0.39 -14.76 10.76
C ARG A 21 1.30 -13.58 11.10
N LYS A 22 0.81 -12.63 11.91
CA LYS A 22 1.56 -11.46 12.34
C LYS A 22 2.86 -11.85 13.06
N GLN A 23 2.80 -12.82 13.98
CA GLN A 23 3.97 -13.25 14.75
C GLN A 23 5.12 -13.72 13.86
N TYR A 24 4.83 -14.45 12.78
CA TYR A 24 5.85 -14.88 11.82
C TYR A 24 6.46 -13.70 11.04
N TYR A 25 5.63 -12.74 10.62
CA TYR A 25 6.13 -11.56 9.91
C TYR A 25 6.88 -10.58 10.81
N ASP A 26 6.53 -10.50 12.11
CA ASP A 26 7.30 -9.72 13.09
C ASP A 26 8.73 -10.29 13.18
N ARG A 27 8.87 -11.61 13.36
CA ARG A 27 10.18 -12.26 13.41
C ARG A 27 10.98 -12.09 12.11
N PHE A 28 10.31 -12.21 10.96
CA PHE A 28 10.94 -11.95 9.67
C PHE A 28 11.49 -10.52 9.54
N GLN A 29 10.76 -9.52 10.07
CA GLN A 29 11.24 -8.13 10.05
C GLN A 29 12.44 -7.90 10.96
N GLU A 30 12.51 -8.57 12.11
CA GLU A 30 13.71 -8.56 12.99
C GLU A 30 14.93 -9.10 12.23
N ILE A 31 14.78 -10.25 11.58
CA ILE A 31 15.86 -10.86 10.78
C ILE A 31 16.33 -9.91 9.68
N LEU A 32 15.41 -9.26 8.96
CA LEU A 32 15.76 -8.27 7.93
C LEU A 32 16.53 -7.07 8.50
N ALA A 33 16.18 -6.63 9.71
CA ALA A 33 16.86 -5.51 10.37
C ALA A 33 18.27 -5.89 10.86
N GLU A 34 18.45 -7.14 11.31
CA GLU A 34 19.73 -7.70 11.77
C GLU A 34 20.69 -7.99 10.61
N ASP A 35 20.21 -8.69 9.58
CA ASP A 35 21.03 -9.11 8.43
C ASP A 35 21.35 -7.96 7.47
N GLN A 36 20.57 -6.87 7.52
CA GLN A 36 20.69 -5.69 6.66
C GLN A 36 20.92 -6.00 5.16
N PRO A 37 20.16 -6.92 4.53
CA PRO A 37 20.32 -7.18 3.10
C PRO A 37 19.92 -5.97 2.25
N ILE A 38 19.11 -5.07 2.80
CA ILE A 38 18.70 -3.77 2.26
C ILE A 38 18.69 -2.77 3.41
N VAL A 39 19.14 -1.55 3.15
CA VAL A 39 19.06 -0.44 4.12
C VAL A 39 17.73 0.29 3.96
N PHE A 40 16.87 0.19 4.98
CA PHE A 40 15.64 0.97 5.06
C PHE A 40 15.97 2.42 5.41
N LEU A 41 15.55 3.37 4.57
CA LEU A 41 15.83 4.79 4.78
C LEU A 41 14.68 5.50 5.49
N TYR A 42 13.50 5.55 4.85
CA TYR A 42 12.31 6.19 5.39
C TYR A 42 11.05 5.79 4.60
N PHE A 43 9.88 6.02 5.19
CA PHE A 43 8.59 5.97 4.51
C PHE A 43 8.25 7.37 3.99
N ARG A 44 8.03 7.50 2.68
CA ARG A 44 7.80 8.81 2.04
C ARG A 44 6.36 9.25 2.17
N ASP A 45 6.15 10.51 2.58
CA ASP A 45 4.85 11.17 2.46
C ASP A 45 4.47 11.38 0.99
N ALA A 46 3.29 10.90 0.61
CA ALA A 46 2.75 11.13 -0.72
C ALA A 46 2.03 12.49 -0.77
N LEU A 47 2.35 13.32 -1.77
CA LEU A 47 1.70 14.60 -2.04
C LEU A 47 1.00 14.59 -3.41
N PRO A 48 -0.09 13.82 -3.57
CA PRO A 48 -0.81 13.78 -4.84
C PRO A 48 -1.56 15.10 -5.09
N VAL A 49 -1.43 15.63 -6.31
CA VAL A 49 -2.10 16.87 -6.74
C VAL A 49 -3.10 16.57 -7.85
N ILE A 50 -4.34 17.02 -7.69
CA ILE A 50 -5.44 16.81 -8.65
C ILE A 50 -6.19 18.13 -8.88
N SER A 51 -6.77 18.29 -10.07
CA SER A 51 -7.66 19.41 -10.37
C SER A 51 -8.84 19.46 -9.40
N SER A 52 -9.13 20.64 -8.84
CA SER A 52 -10.28 20.90 -7.95
C SER A 52 -11.65 20.61 -8.56
N ARG A 53 -11.71 20.39 -9.88
CA ARG A 53 -12.92 19.98 -10.60
C ARG A 53 -13.28 18.52 -10.39
N ILE A 54 -12.31 17.68 -10.03
CA ILE A 54 -12.52 16.25 -9.83
C ILE A 54 -13.06 16.02 -8.42
N ARG A 55 -14.12 15.24 -8.31
CA ARG A 55 -14.84 14.91 -7.08
C ARG A 55 -14.92 13.39 -6.91
N GLY A 56 -15.26 12.93 -5.71
CA GLY A 56 -15.35 11.50 -5.37
C GLY A 56 -14.02 10.86 -4.95
N ILE A 57 -12.97 11.65 -4.70
CA ILE A 57 -11.67 11.13 -4.28
C ILE A 57 -11.72 10.74 -2.80
N ILE A 58 -11.38 9.50 -2.48
CA ILE A 58 -11.29 9.00 -1.11
C ILE A 58 -9.83 8.62 -0.83
N PRO A 59 -9.13 9.32 0.08
CA PRO A 59 -7.78 8.91 0.51
C PRO A 59 -7.79 7.53 1.19
N SER A 60 -6.79 6.71 0.89
CA SER A 60 -6.56 5.43 1.58
C SER A 60 -5.06 5.17 1.77
N PRO A 61 -4.68 4.27 2.70
CA PRO A 61 -3.27 3.86 2.86
C PRO A 61 -2.64 3.30 1.58
N ASN A 62 -3.43 2.69 0.69
CA ASN A 62 -2.98 2.16 -0.60
C ASN A 62 -2.91 3.24 -1.70
N GLY A 63 -3.09 4.50 -1.32
CA GLY A 63 -3.10 5.66 -2.21
C GLY A 63 -4.51 6.02 -2.71
N ILE A 64 -4.63 7.25 -3.20
CA ILE A 64 -5.92 7.83 -3.62
C ILE A 64 -6.58 7.11 -4.80
N ARG A 65 -5.83 6.38 -5.62
CA ARG A 65 -6.34 5.74 -6.85
C ARG A 65 -7.19 4.49 -6.61
N HIS A 66 -7.28 3.99 -5.38
CA HIS A 66 -8.04 2.77 -5.06
C HIS A 66 -9.51 2.83 -5.50
N ASN A 67 -10.11 4.03 -5.52
CA ASN A 67 -11.50 4.27 -5.93
C ASN A 67 -11.62 5.12 -7.21
N PHE A 68 -10.62 5.11 -8.10
CA PHE A 68 -10.60 6.01 -9.26
C PHE A 68 -11.82 5.87 -10.19
N ASN A 69 -12.43 4.68 -10.22
CA ASN A 69 -13.63 4.35 -10.99
C ASN A 69 -14.87 5.13 -10.51
N GLU A 70 -14.84 5.70 -9.31
CA GLU A 70 -15.91 6.53 -8.75
C GLU A 70 -15.68 8.03 -8.97
N TRP A 71 -14.53 8.42 -9.53
CA TRP A 71 -14.19 9.82 -9.70
C TRP A 71 -14.96 10.43 -10.85
N TYR A 72 -15.39 11.68 -10.68
CA TYR A 72 -16.15 12.39 -11.71
C TYR A 72 -15.89 13.89 -11.70
N VAL A 73 -16.20 14.52 -12.82
CA VAL A 73 -16.26 15.99 -12.94
C VAL A 73 -17.74 16.40 -13.01
N PRO A 74 -18.24 17.21 -12.05
CA PRO A 74 -19.60 17.73 -12.10
C PRO A 74 -19.90 18.42 -13.43
N LYS A 75 -21.11 18.24 -13.99
CA LYS A 75 -21.51 18.79 -15.31
C LYS A 75 -21.10 20.26 -15.52
N PRO A 76 -21.33 21.20 -14.57
CA PRO A 76 -20.95 22.61 -14.77
C PRO A 76 -19.44 22.86 -14.87
N LEU A 77 -18.60 21.91 -14.45
CA LEU A 77 -17.15 22.00 -14.47
C LEU A 77 -16.53 21.23 -15.65
N GLN A 78 -17.33 20.58 -16.49
CA GLN A 78 -16.86 19.88 -17.69
C GLN A 78 -16.52 20.92 -18.78
N ARG A 79 -15.31 20.81 -19.36
CA ARG A 79 -14.78 21.81 -20.32
C ARG A 79 -14.99 21.42 -21.78
N TYR A 80 -15.01 20.12 -22.04
CA TYR A 80 -15.10 19.57 -23.39
C TYR A 80 -16.25 18.58 -23.37
N THR A 81 -17.34 18.93 -24.03
CA THR A 81 -18.36 17.96 -24.43
C THR A 81 -17.88 17.32 -25.72
N ALA A 82 -17.94 16.00 -25.82
CA ALA A 82 -17.90 15.38 -27.14
C ALA A 82 -19.06 15.98 -27.93
N GLY A 83 -18.74 16.65 -29.04
CA GLY A 83 -19.74 17.25 -29.93
C GLY A 83 -20.70 16.21 -30.47
#